data_AF-D6AT64-F1
#
_entry.id   AF-D6AT64-F1
#
_cell.length_a   1.000
_cell.length_b   1.000
_cell.length_c   1.000
_cell.angle_alpha   90.00
_cell.angle_beta   90.00
_cell.angle_gamma   90.00
#
_symmetry.space_group_name_H-M   'P 1'
#
loop_
_entity.id
_entity.type
_entity.pdbx_description
1 polymer ?
#
loop_
_entity_poly.entity_id
_entity_poly.type
_entity_poly.pdbx_seq_one_letter_code
_entity_poly.pdbx_strand_id
1 'polypeptide(L)'
;MFSEVRLGPETGQSTERFGLHPAALDAALQTIALSEGIEVESGMPYSWSGIDLYATGATKLRVRVTPVRPDAAAVLLTDQAGQPVAAVETLVLRPVPDIGAVVATGHESLYGWDWVRLPAATRGPAAGAPVPLAVLGSDPGGLAAALGAAGFAATAHTGPGTLSAGPVPPVVVLDRSPSPTAQGPDAVHAGVRDTLACSQRCWTRRPSPAPRRCS
;
A
#
# COMPACT_ATOMS: atom_id res chain seq x y z
N MET A 1 27.03 19.73 4.57
CA MET A 1 27.21 19.25 3.18
C MET A 1 26.15 19.88 2.28
N PHE A 2 26.47 20.16 1.00
CA PHE A 2 25.50 20.63 0.01
C PHE A 2 25.38 19.65 -1.16
N SER A 3 24.20 19.52 -1.74
CA SER A 3 23.92 18.69 -2.92
C SER A 3 22.86 19.33 -3.81
N GLU A 4 22.85 19.00 -5.09
CA GLU A 4 21.80 19.45 -6.02
C GLU A 4 21.02 18.25 -6.54
N VAL A 5 19.70 18.36 -6.56
CA VAL A 5 18.77 17.31 -6.98
C VAL A 5 17.82 17.88 -8.01
N ARG A 6 17.57 17.12 -9.07
CA ARG A 6 16.66 17.51 -10.14
C ARG A 6 15.79 16.33 -10.54
N LEU A 7 14.49 16.58 -10.68
CA LEU A 7 13.59 15.61 -11.29
C LEU A 7 13.85 15.50 -12.79
N GLY A 8 13.85 14.27 -13.29
CA GLY A 8 13.77 14.00 -14.72
C GLY A 8 12.45 14.53 -15.31
N PRO A 9 12.35 14.62 -16.64
CA PRO A 9 11.07 14.93 -17.28
C PRO A 9 10.03 13.87 -16.91
N GLU A 10 8.97 14.29 -16.21
CA GLU A 10 7.88 13.43 -15.76
C GLU A 10 7.13 12.80 -16.95
N THR A 11 6.94 11.48 -16.96
CA THR A 11 6.21 10.78 -18.05
C THR A 11 4.69 10.74 -17.82
N GLY A 12 4.12 11.57 -16.94
CA GLY A 12 2.64 11.64 -16.82
C GLY A 12 2.03 12.13 -15.51
N GLN A 13 2.79 12.62 -14.53
CA GLN A 13 2.21 13.22 -13.31
C GLN A 13 2.54 14.72 -13.24
N SER A 14 1.51 15.55 -13.09
CA SER A 14 1.71 16.99 -12.93
C SER A 14 2.31 17.26 -11.56
N THR A 15 3.49 17.88 -11.56
CA THR A 15 4.22 18.33 -10.36
C THR A 15 3.40 19.30 -9.51
N GLU A 16 2.35 19.89 -10.07
CA GLU A 16 1.46 20.87 -9.43
C GLU A 16 0.55 20.27 -8.35
N ARG A 17 0.40 18.94 -8.27
CA ARG A 17 -0.46 18.29 -7.26
C ARG A 17 0.23 18.09 -5.90
N PHE A 18 1.54 18.29 -5.82
CA PHE A 18 2.31 18.07 -4.61
C PHE A 18 2.92 19.39 -4.12
N GLY A 19 2.89 19.61 -2.80
CA GLY A 19 3.66 20.67 -2.19
C GLY A 19 5.15 20.50 -2.51
N LEU A 20 5.70 19.34 -2.17
CA LEU A 20 7.01 18.87 -2.63
C LEU A 20 6.85 17.53 -3.32
N HIS A 21 7.43 17.36 -4.50
CA HIS A 21 7.29 16.10 -5.24
C HIS A 21 7.95 14.94 -4.47
N PRO A 22 7.27 13.79 -4.26
CA PRO A 22 7.80 12.69 -3.47
C PRO A 22 9.17 12.19 -3.95
N ALA A 23 9.37 12.09 -5.27
CA ALA A 23 10.66 11.65 -5.82
C ALA A 23 11.77 12.69 -5.64
N ALA A 24 11.42 13.99 -5.56
CA ALA A 24 12.42 15.04 -5.33
C ALA A 24 12.84 15.05 -3.85
N LEU A 25 11.87 14.86 -2.94
CA LEU A 25 12.15 14.68 -1.53
C LEU A 25 12.99 13.42 -1.29
N ASP A 26 12.62 12.29 -1.88
CA ASP A 26 13.37 11.04 -1.74
C ASP A 26 14.82 11.19 -2.21
N ALA A 27 15.03 11.74 -3.41
CA ALA A 27 16.38 12.00 -3.90
C ALA A 27 17.17 12.99 -3.02
N ALA A 28 16.51 13.94 -2.36
CA ALA A 28 17.15 14.80 -1.36
C ALA A 28 17.53 14.04 -0.08
N LEU A 29 16.73 13.06 0.36
CA LEU A 29 17.05 12.22 1.51
C LEU A 29 18.21 11.27 1.22
N GLN A 30 18.31 10.76 -0.01
CA GLN A 30 19.43 9.91 -0.42
C GLN A 30 20.80 10.61 -0.27
N THR A 31 20.85 11.95 -0.33
CA THR A 31 22.13 12.68 -0.14
C THR A 31 22.61 12.68 1.32
N ILE A 32 21.76 12.32 2.29
CA ILE A 32 22.16 12.26 3.71
C ILE A 32 23.26 11.22 3.93
N ALA A 33 23.22 10.11 3.19
CA ALA A 33 24.24 9.05 3.25
C ALA A 33 25.64 9.54 2.82
N LEU A 34 25.73 10.70 2.17
CA LEU A 34 26.98 11.32 1.75
C LEU A 34 27.51 12.35 2.76
N SER A 35 26.76 12.65 3.82
CA SER A 35 27.16 13.66 4.80
C SER A 35 28.15 13.08 5.81
N GLU A 36 29.35 13.65 5.84
CA GLU A 36 30.30 13.42 6.94
C GLU A 36 29.66 13.81 8.29
N GLY A 37 29.86 12.98 9.32
CA GLY A 37 29.30 13.18 10.67
C GLY A 37 27.99 12.44 10.96
N ILE A 38 27.41 11.75 9.97
CA ILE A 38 26.36 10.76 10.18
C ILE A 38 27.00 9.37 10.18
N GLU A 39 26.81 8.61 11.25
CA GLU A 39 27.49 7.32 11.48
C GLU A 39 26.54 6.12 11.26
N VAL A 40 25.32 6.35 10.79
CA VAL A 40 24.34 5.29 10.51
C VAL A 40 24.49 4.81 9.07
N GLU A 41 25.21 3.70 8.90
CA GLU A 41 25.25 2.99 7.61
C GLU A 41 23.86 2.49 7.21
N SER A 42 23.49 2.68 5.94
CA SER A 42 22.17 2.32 5.41
C SER A 42 21.00 2.85 6.27
N GLY A 43 21.16 4.07 6.79
CA GLY A 43 20.18 4.70 7.67
C GLY A 43 18.88 5.06 6.96
N MET A 44 17.75 4.56 7.45
CA MET A 44 16.42 4.93 7.00
C MET A 44 15.83 6.02 7.90
N PRO A 45 15.18 7.06 7.34
CA PRO A 45 14.33 7.99 8.07
C PRO A 45 13.37 7.29 9.04
N TYR A 46 13.53 7.55 10.34
CA TYR A 46 12.71 6.97 11.40
C TYR A 46 11.75 7.99 12.02
N SER A 47 12.25 9.18 12.39
CA SER A 47 11.42 10.23 12.98
C SER A 47 11.84 11.61 12.51
N TRP A 48 10.85 12.48 12.34
CA TRP A 48 11.00 13.82 11.81
C TRP A 48 10.45 14.82 12.83
N SER A 49 11.10 15.98 12.98
CA SER A 49 10.67 17.04 13.90
C SER A 49 11.02 18.41 13.32
N GLY A 50 10.17 19.39 13.60
CA GLY A 50 10.31 20.76 13.06
C GLY A 50 10.28 20.79 11.54
N ILE A 51 9.20 20.29 10.93
CA ILE A 51 9.03 20.29 9.48
C ILE A 51 8.27 21.55 9.06
N ASP A 52 8.88 22.34 8.19
CA ASP A 52 8.25 23.50 7.57
C ASP A 52 8.29 23.39 6.04
N LEU A 53 7.22 23.79 5.38
CA LEU A 53 7.13 23.91 3.92
C LEU A 53 6.83 25.37 3.56
N TYR A 54 7.70 25.97 2.76
CA TYR A 54 7.67 27.39 2.41
C TYR A 54 7.20 27.65 0.98
N ALA A 55 7.46 26.72 0.06
CA ALA A 55 7.09 26.86 -1.35
C ALA A 55 6.71 25.51 -1.97
N THR A 56 5.98 25.57 -3.09
CA THR A 56 5.49 24.37 -3.79
C THR A 56 5.92 24.31 -5.26
N GLY A 57 5.95 23.11 -5.84
CA GLY A 57 6.19 22.93 -7.28
C GLY A 57 7.68 23.02 -7.71
N ALA A 58 8.61 23.01 -6.76
CA ALA A 58 10.04 23.01 -7.07
C ALA A 58 10.47 21.68 -7.72
N THR A 59 11.05 21.75 -8.92
CA THR A 59 11.57 20.59 -9.68
C THR A 59 13.09 20.44 -9.61
N LYS A 60 13.76 21.47 -9.07
CA LYS A 60 15.20 21.53 -8.82
C LYS A 60 15.42 22.05 -7.41
N LEU A 61 16.20 21.31 -6.62
CA LEU A 61 16.44 21.59 -5.21
C LEU A 61 17.93 21.59 -4.93
N ARG A 62 18.35 22.51 -4.08
CA ARG A 62 19.62 22.48 -3.36
C ARG A 62 19.35 21.97 -1.97
N VAL A 63 20.07 20.93 -1.59
CA VAL A 63 19.96 20.26 -0.29
C VAL A 63 21.14 20.67 0.55
N ARG A 64 20.87 21.14 1.77
CA ARG A 64 21.88 21.33 2.80
C ARG A 64 21.61 20.33 3.92
N VAL A 65 22.55 19.42 4.13
CA VAL A 65 22.53 18.48 5.27
C VAL A 65 23.51 18.97 6.31
N THR A 66 23.05 19.09 7.56
CA THR A 66 23.88 19.46 8.71
C THR A 66 23.72 18.39 9.78
N PRO A 67 24.78 17.62 10.11
CA PRO A 67 24.72 16.66 11.21
C PRO A 67 24.39 17.37 12.52
N VAL A 68 23.41 16.84 13.25
CA VAL A 68 23.04 17.30 14.60
C VAL A 68 23.68 16.37 15.63
N ARG A 69 23.63 15.05 15.36
CA ARG A 69 24.19 13.94 16.15
C ARG A 69 24.56 12.79 15.20
N PRO A 70 25.29 11.76 15.66
CA PRO A 70 25.69 10.63 14.80
C PRO A 70 24.52 9.93 14.07
N ASP A 71 23.32 9.96 14.66
CA ASP A 71 22.09 9.35 14.13
C ASP A 71 21.04 10.37 13.64
N ALA A 72 21.38 11.65 13.57
CA ALA A 72 20.40 12.68 13.24
C ALA A 72 20.97 13.86 12.44
N ALA A 73 20.20 14.35 11.47
CA ALA A 73 20.56 15.49 10.64
C ALA A 73 19.45 16.55 10.58
N ALA A 74 19.84 17.81 10.41
CA ALA A 74 18.96 18.88 9.95
C ALA A 74 19.06 18.98 8.42
N VAL A 75 17.93 19.19 7.76
CA VAL A 75 17.84 19.26 6.29
C VAL A 75 17.16 20.57 5.88
N LEU A 76 17.81 21.32 5.01
CA LEU A 76 17.24 22.51 4.38
C LEU A 76 17.21 22.31 2.87
N LEU A 77 16.04 22.49 2.26
CA LEU A 77 15.81 22.46 0.83
C LEU A 77 15.58 23.88 0.33
N THR A 78 16.36 24.32 -0.66
CA THR A 78 16.18 25.61 -1.33
C THR A 78 16.02 25.43 -2.84
N ASP A 79 15.41 26.41 -3.50
CA ASP A 79 15.38 26.47 -4.96
C ASP A 79 16.70 26.99 -5.55
N GLN A 80 16.75 27.17 -6.87
CA GLN A 80 17.96 27.69 -7.55
C GLN A 80 18.26 29.16 -7.21
N ALA A 81 17.25 29.92 -6.80
CA ALA A 81 17.38 31.31 -6.33
C ALA A 81 17.79 31.39 -4.86
N GLY A 82 17.90 30.25 -4.16
CA GLY A 82 18.24 30.17 -2.74
C GLY A 82 17.06 30.41 -1.81
N GLN A 83 15.83 30.51 -2.33
CA GLN A 83 14.64 30.63 -1.49
C GLN A 83 14.33 29.29 -0.83
N PRO A 84 13.96 29.29 0.47
CA PRO A 84 13.61 28.07 1.17
C PRO A 84 12.37 27.44 0.55
N VAL A 85 12.44 26.13 0.34
CA VAL A 85 11.33 25.28 -0.13
C VAL A 85 10.78 24.47 1.04
N ALA A 86 11.64 23.80 1.79
CA ALA A 86 11.27 23.08 3.01
C ALA A 86 12.45 23.02 3.99
N ALA A 87 12.16 22.87 5.28
CA ALA A 87 13.15 22.64 6.33
C ALA A 87 12.70 21.51 7.26
N VAL A 88 13.69 20.79 7.80
CA VAL A 88 13.53 19.78 8.84
C VAL A 88 14.57 20.05 9.90
N GLU A 89 14.14 20.40 11.10
CA GLU A 89 15.05 20.68 12.23
C GLU A 89 15.78 19.41 12.69
N THR A 90 15.10 18.27 12.73
CA THR A 90 15.73 16.99 13.10
C THR A 90 15.09 15.82 12.37
N LEU A 91 15.92 15.09 11.66
CA LEU A 91 15.62 13.82 11.02
C LEU A 91 16.50 12.73 11.65
N VAL A 92 15.88 11.85 12.43
CA VAL A 92 16.56 10.69 13.05
C VAL A 92 16.57 9.54 12.07
N LEU A 93 17.73 8.93 11.90
CA LEU A 93 17.96 7.76 11.07
C LEU A 93 18.09 6.52 11.95
N ARG A 94 17.66 5.37 11.43
CA ARG A 94 17.93 4.07 12.04
C ARG A 94 18.52 3.10 11.03
N PRO A 95 19.45 2.24 11.47
CA PRO A 95 19.98 1.21 10.60
C PRO A 95 18.84 0.26 10.22
N VAL A 96 18.79 -0.08 8.94
CA VAL A 96 17.98 -1.20 8.49
C VAL A 96 18.81 -2.46 8.74
N PRO A 97 18.30 -3.47 9.46
CA PRO A 97 19.01 -4.72 9.63
C PRO A 97 19.31 -5.34 8.26
N ASP A 98 20.51 -5.89 8.09
CA ASP A 98 20.90 -6.59 6.86
C ASP A 98 20.05 -7.85 6.68
N ILE A 99 18.96 -7.70 5.92
CA ILE A 99 18.10 -8.81 5.50
C ILE A 99 18.75 -9.64 4.39
N GLY A 100 19.80 -9.13 3.73
CA GLY A 100 20.50 -9.82 2.65
C GLY A 100 21.24 -11.06 3.15
N ALA A 101 21.86 -11.00 4.33
CA ALA A 101 22.46 -12.18 4.96
C ALA A 101 21.44 -13.29 5.30
N VAL A 102 20.19 -12.89 5.61
CA VAL A 102 19.07 -13.83 5.85
C VAL A 102 18.57 -14.46 4.55
N VAL A 103 18.65 -13.74 3.42
CA VAL A 103 18.26 -14.24 2.10
C VAL A 103 19.38 -15.08 1.46
N ALA A 104 20.66 -14.72 1.64
CA ALA A 104 21.81 -15.46 1.09
C ALA A 104 21.96 -16.87 1.69
N THR A 105 21.43 -17.11 2.89
CA THR A 105 21.37 -18.44 3.51
C THR A 105 20.12 -19.24 3.12
N GLY A 106 19.19 -18.63 2.36
CA GLY A 106 17.91 -19.21 1.95
C GLY A 106 17.66 -19.04 0.45
N HIS A 107 18.18 -19.99 -0.33
CA HIS A 107 17.83 -20.26 -1.73
C HIS A 107 18.24 -19.20 -2.77
N GLU A 108 19.44 -19.35 -3.33
CA GLU A 108 19.78 -18.86 -4.69
C GLU A 108 19.07 -19.66 -5.79
N SER A 109 17.78 -19.94 -5.63
CA SER A 109 16.94 -20.47 -6.70
C SER A 109 16.09 -19.32 -7.19
N LEU A 110 16.46 -18.75 -8.34
CA LEU A 110 15.62 -17.79 -9.04
C LEU A 110 14.29 -18.49 -9.38
N TYR A 111 13.25 -18.19 -8.61
CA TYR A 111 11.91 -18.67 -8.91
C TYR A 111 11.34 -17.85 -10.07
N GLY A 112 11.21 -18.48 -11.23
CA GLY A 112 10.51 -17.91 -12.37
C GLY A 112 9.00 -18.06 -12.20
N TRP A 113 8.25 -17.04 -12.62
CA TRP A 113 6.79 -17.17 -12.78
C TRP A 113 6.51 -17.97 -14.05
N ASP A 114 6.05 -19.20 -13.89
CA ASP A 114 5.41 -19.94 -14.98
C ASP A 114 3.89 -19.84 -14.82
N TRP A 115 3.25 -19.16 -15.76
CA TRP A 115 1.80 -19.07 -15.81
C TRP A 115 1.26 -20.35 -16.46
N VAL A 116 1.08 -21.39 -15.64
CA VAL A 116 0.43 -22.61 -16.10
C VAL A 116 -1.03 -22.30 -16.39
N ARG A 117 -1.41 -22.42 -17.67
CA ARG A 117 -2.79 -22.29 -18.11
C ARG A 117 -3.57 -23.47 -17.51
N LEU A 118 -4.30 -23.22 -16.42
CA LEU A 118 -5.25 -24.20 -15.90
C LEU A 118 -6.32 -24.44 -16.96
N PRO A 119 -6.64 -25.70 -17.31
CA PRO A 119 -7.82 -25.99 -18.10
C PRO A 119 -9.00 -25.29 -17.43
N ALA A 120 -9.79 -24.53 -18.18
CA ALA A 120 -11.04 -23.99 -17.67
C ALA A 120 -11.80 -25.17 -17.08
N ALA A 121 -12.03 -25.15 -15.76
CA ALA A 121 -12.68 -26.25 -15.07
C ALA A 121 -14.04 -26.49 -15.73
N THR A 122 -14.10 -27.49 -16.60
CA THR A 122 -15.33 -27.90 -17.31
C THR A 122 -16.09 -28.94 -16.51
N ARG A 123 -15.61 -29.24 -15.30
CA ARG A 123 -16.27 -30.13 -14.35
C ARG A 123 -16.43 -29.39 -13.04
N GLY A 124 -17.70 -29.23 -12.66
CA GLY A 124 -18.10 -28.93 -11.30
C GLY A 124 -17.57 -29.98 -10.31
N PRO A 125 -17.79 -29.77 -9.00
CA PRO A 125 -17.15 -30.54 -7.95
C PRO A 125 -17.26 -32.05 -8.21
N ALA A 126 -16.12 -32.76 -8.04
CA ALA A 126 -16.11 -34.22 -8.03
C ALA A 126 -17.18 -34.72 -7.05
N ALA A 127 -17.95 -35.72 -7.45
CA ALA A 127 -19.11 -36.26 -6.73
C ALA A 127 -18.89 -36.28 -5.20
N GLY A 128 -19.39 -35.25 -4.55
CA GLY A 128 -19.25 -34.93 -3.15
C GLY A 128 -20.27 -33.84 -2.84
N ALA A 129 -20.74 -33.78 -1.58
CA ALA A 129 -21.81 -32.85 -1.21
C ALA A 129 -21.40 -31.40 -1.56
N PRO A 130 -22.26 -30.62 -2.25
CA PRO A 130 -21.92 -29.25 -2.62
C PRO A 130 -21.65 -28.44 -1.35
N VAL A 131 -20.45 -27.88 -1.24
CA VAL A 131 -20.12 -26.95 -0.16
C VAL A 131 -20.84 -25.64 -0.43
N PRO A 132 -21.76 -25.19 0.44
CA PRO A 132 -22.46 -23.94 0.22
C PRO A 132 -21.47 -22.76 0.31
N LEU A 133 -21.64 -21.80 -0.59
CA LEU A 133 -20.80 -20.62 -0.77
C LEU A 133 -21.67 -19.37 -0.67
N ALA A 134 -21.21 -18.37 0.08
CA ALA A 134 -21.79 -17.04 0.06
C ALA A 134 -20.89 -16.07 -0.70
N VAL A 135 -21.43 -15.34 -1.67
CA VAL A 135 -20.75 -14.22 -2.31
C VAL A 135 -21.21 -12.94 -1.62
N LEU A 136 -20.30 -12.23 -0.98
CA LEU A 136 -20.59 -11.03 -0.20
C LEU A 136 -20.13 -9.79 -0.98
N GLY A 137 -21.06 -8.91 -1.35
CA GLY A 137 -20.79 -7.71 -2.14
C GLY A 137 -21.93 -7.37 -3.10
N SER A 138 -21.73 -6.35 -3.93
CA SER A 138 -22.72 -5.92 -4.93
C SER A 138 -22.83 -6.86 -6.14
N ASP A 139 -21.88 -7.79 -6.30
CA ASP A 139 -21.83 -8.79 -7.37
C ASP A 139 -22.09 -8.25 -8.79
N PRO A 140 -21.48 -7.11 -9.21
CA PRO A 140 -21.76 -6.53 -10.53
C PRO A 140 -21.27 -7.42 -11.67
N GLY A 141 -20.28 -8.29 -11.40
CA GLY A 141 -19.75 -9.26 -12.35
C GLY A 141 -20.52 -10.58 -12.39
N GLY A 142 -21.56 -10.77 -11.57
CA GLY A 142 -22.35 -12.00 -11.53
C GLY A 142 -21.54 -13.23 -11.11
N LEU A 143 -20.61 -13.08 -10.19
CA LEU A 143 -19.78 -14.13 -9.60
C LEU A 143 -20.63 -15.24 -8.98
N ALA A 144 -21.73 -14.93 -8.28
CA ALA A 144 -22.60 -15.96 -7.73
C ALA A 144 -23.25 -16.80 -8.84
N ALA A 145 -23.68 -16.16 -9.93
CA ALA A 145 -24.25 -16.83 -11.09
C ALA A 145 -23.19 -17.67 -11.85
N ALA A 146 -21.97 -17.16 -11.99
CA ALA A 146 -20.86 -17.88 -12.60
C ALA A 146 -20.44 -19.12 -11.79
N LEU A 147 -20.42 -19.00 -10.45
CA LEU A 147 -20.20 -20.14 -9.55
C LEU A 147 -21.34 -21.16 -9.66
N GLY A 148 -22.59 -20.70 -9.75
CA GLY A 148 -23.75 -21.56 -10.01
C GLY A 148 -23.62 -22.35 -11.31
N ALA A 149 -23.22 -21.68 -12.40
CA ALA A 149 -22.96 -22.33 -13.69
C ALA A 149 -21.80 -23.34 -13.65
N ALA A 150 -20.83 -23.12 -12.76
CA ALA A 150 -19.74 -24.06 -12.49
C ALA A 150 -20.12 -25.20 -11.52
N GLY A 151 -21.38 -25.28 -11.09
CA GLY A 151 -21.90 -26.36 -10.23
C GLY A 151 -21.71 -26.13 -8.72
N PHE A 152 -21.41 -24.90 -8.30
CA PHE A 152 -21.34 -24.54 -6.89
C PHE A 152 -22.68 -24.02 -6.37
N ALA A 153 -23.03 -24.35 -5.13
CA ALA A 153 -24.19 -23.77 -4.44
C ALA A 153 -23.82 -22.38 -3.89
N ALA A 154 -23.83 -21.36 -4.76
CA ALA A 154 -23.46 -19.99 -4.43
C ALA A 154 -24.69 -19.08 -4.26
N THR A 155 -24.74 -18.29 -3.18
CA THR A 155 -25.79 -17.28 -2.93
C THR A 155 -25.17 -15.90 -2.74
N ALA A 156 -25.72 -14.88 -3.41
CA ALA A 156 -25.25 -13.50 -3.29
C ALA A 156 -25.88 -12.79 -2.08
N HIS A 157 -25.07 -12.05 -1.35
CA HIS A 157 -25.43 -11.26 -0.19
C HIS A 157 -24.84 -9.86 -0.31
N THR A 158 -25.67 -8.83 -0.26
CA THR A 158 -25.26 -7.43 -0.39
C THR A 158 -24.37 -6.95 0.77
N GLY A 159 -24.38 -7.65 1.91
CA GLY A 159 -23.56 -7.31 3.07
C GLY A 159 -23.64 -8.35 4.19
N PRO A 160 -22.82 -8.21 5.23
CA PRO A 160 -22.71 -9.21 6.30
C PRO A 160 -24.02 -9.42 7.08
N GLY A 161 -24.89 -8.41 7.16
CA GLY A 161 -26.19 -8.53 7.84
C GLY A 161 -27.19 -9.44 7.11
N THR A 162 -27.15 -9.49 5.77
CA THR A 162 -28.03 -10.39 4.99
C THR A 162 -27.49 -11.82 4.96
N LEU A 163 -26.19 -12.00 5.19
CA LEU A 163 -25.56 -13.30 5.39
C LEU A 163 -25.89 -13.88 6.78
N SER A 164 -25.86 -13.06 7.84
CA SER A 164 -26.11 -13.53 9.21
C SER A 164 -27.58 -13.76 9.56
N ALA A 165 -28.51 -13.46 8.65
CA ALA A 165 -29.94 -13.76 8.81
C ALA A 165 -30.27 -15.25 8.61
N GLY A 166 -29.35 -16.03 8.03
CA GLY A 166 -29.49 -17.47 7.80
C GLY A 166 -28.25 -18.26 8.27
N PRO A 167 -28.21 -19.58 8.03
CA PRO A 167 -27.03 -20.39 8.29
C PRO A 167 -25.85 -19.89 7.45
N VAL A 168 -24.78 -19.44 8.12
CA VAL A 168 -23.59 -18.90 7.45
C VAL A 168 -22.82 -20.07 6.80
N PRO A 169 -22.59 -20.04 5.48
CA PRO A 169 -21.83 -21.08 4.80
C PRO A 169 -20.37 -21.10 5.26
N PRO A 170 -19.69 -22.26 5.19
CA PRO A 170 -18.30 -22.40 5.61
C PRO A 170 -17.32 -21.59 4.74
N VAL A 171 -17.74 -21.19 3.53
CA VAL A 171 -16.94 -20.38 2.62
C VAL A 171 -17.70 -19.12 2.24
N VAL A 172 -17.09 -17.97 2.53
CA VAL A 172 -17.59 -16.64 2.15
C VAL A 172 -16.56 -16.00 1.22
N VAL A 173 -16.98 -15.71 0.00
CA VAL A 173 -16.18 -15.02 -1.02
C VAL A 173 -16.57 -13.55 -1.01
N LEU A 174 -15.63 -12.66 -0.75
CA LEU A 174 -15.88 -11.23 -0.83
C LEU A 174 -15.69 -10.78 -2.28
N ASP A 175 -16.76 -10.37 -2.93
CA ASP A 175 -16.65 -9.78 -4.25
C ASP A 175 -16.18 -8.32 -4.15
N ARG A 176 -15.04 -8.05 -4.77
CA ARG A 176 -14.41 -6.73 -4.91
C ARG A 176 -14.05 -6.44 -6.36
N SER A 177 -14.69 -7.13 -7.29
CA SER A 177 -14.54 -6.83 -8.70
C SER A 177 -14.85 -5.34 -8.93
N PRO A 178 -13.95 -4.60 -9.61
CA PRO A 178 -14.25 -3.23 -9.96
C PRO A 178 -15.47 -3.23 -10.88
N SER A 179 -16.30 -2.18 -10.79
CA SER A 179 -17.34 -1.98 -11.79
C SER A 179 -16.71 -2.06 -13.19
N PRO A 180 -17.31 -2.78 -14.15
CA PRO A 180 -16.77 -2.87 -15.52
C PRO A 180 -16.63 -1.51 -16.22
N THR A 181 -17.29 -0.47 -15.68
CA THR A 181 -17.21 0.93 -16.14
C THR A 181 -16.10 1.75 -15.46
N ALA A 182 -15.46 1.23 -14.40
CA ALA A 182 -14.43 1.93 -13.66
C ALA A 182 -13.04 1.58 -14.22
N GLN A 183 -12.37 2.57 -14.82
CA GLN A 183 -11.07 2.41 -15.47
C GLN A 183 -10.07 3.45 -14.96
N GLY A 184 -8.78 3.09 -15.00
CA GLY A 184 -7.68 3.98 -14.64
C GLY A 184 -7.25 3.90 -13.16
N PRO A 185 -6.16 4.61 -12.79
CA PRO A 185 -5.52 4.51 -11.48
C PRO A 185 -6.45 4.88 -10.31
N ASP A 186 -7.31 5.89 -10.50
CA ASP A 186 -8.23 6.36 -9.46
C ASP A 186 -9.27 5.30 -9.08
N ALA A 187 -9.76 4.54 -10.06
CA ALA A 187 -10.67 3.42 -9.83
C ALA A 187 -10.01 2.28 -9.03
N VAL A 188 -8.74 1.99 -9.33
CA VAL A 188 -7.93 1.00 -8.58
C VAL A 188 -7.73 1.48 -7.14
N HIS A 189 -7.34 2.74 -6.96
CA HIS A 189 -7.15 3.32 -5.62
C HIS A 189 -8.44 3.32 -4.80
N ALA A 190 -9.58 3.66 -5.41
CA ALA A 190 -10.88 3.58 -4.75
C ALA A 190 -11.20 2.13 -4.32
N GLY A 191 -11.05 1.15 -5.22
CA GLY A 191 -11.30 -0.26 -4.93
C GLY A 191 -10.40 -0.81 -3.80
N VAL A 192 -9.12 -0.45 -3.78
CA VAL A 192 -8.18 -0.83 -2.72
C VAL A 192 -8.56 -0.20 -1.39
N ARG A 193 -8.88 1.10 -1.36
CA ARG A 193 -9.33 1.79 -0.14
C ARG A 193 -10.61 1.17 0.41
N ASP A 194 -11.56 0.86 -0.45
CA ASP A 194 -12.83 0.24 -0.04
C ASP A 194 -12.64 -1.17 0.52
N THR A 195 -11.72 -1.93 -0.08
CA THR A 195 -11.34 -3.28 0.39
C THR A 195 -10.68 -3.21 1.76
N LEU A 196 -9.70 -2.30 1.94
CA LEU A 196 -9.03 -2.09 3.22
C LEU A 196 -9.99 -1.58 4.30
N ALA A 197 -10.86 -0.64 3.95
CA ALA A 197 -11.85 -0.13 4.89
C ALA A 197 -12.84 -1.24 5.30
N CYS A 198 -13.19 -2.16 4.39
CA CYS A 198 -14.00 -3.32 4.74
C CYS A 198 -13.25 -4.31 5.64
N SER A 199 -12.00 -4.65 5.33
CA SER A 199 -11.22 -5.58 6.15
C SER A 199 -11.02 -5.01 7.55
N GLN A 200 -10.69 -3.73 7.67
CA GLN A 200 -10.59 -3.03 8.94
C GLN A 200 -11.92 -3.05 9.70
N ARG A 201 -13.06 -2.74 9.07
CA ARG A 201 -14.37 -2.79 9.75
C ARG A 201 -14.75 -4.20 10.22
N CYS A 202 -14.42 -5.23 9.45
CA CYS A 202 -14.71 -6.62 9.80
C CYS A 202 -13.77 -7.16 10.89
N TRP A 203 -12.50 -6.75 10.88
CA TRP A 203 -11.48 -7.28 11.79
C TRP A 203 -11.27 -6.45 13.07
N THR A 204 -11.52 -5.13 13.04
CA THR A 204 -11.35 -4.27 14.23
C THR A 204 -12.58 -4.18 15.10
N ARG A 205 -13.75 -4.66 14.64
CA ARG A 205 -14.85 -4.99 15.55
C ARG A 205 -14.46 -6.24 16.33
N ARG A 206 -13.90 -6.04 17.53
CA ARG A 206 -13.79 -7.12 18.53
C ARG A 206 -15.14 -7.83 18.60
N PRO A 207 -15.20 -9.18 18.62
CA PRO A 207 -16.38 -9.85 19.14
C PRO A 207 -16.51 -9.34 20.57
N SER A 208 -17.56 -8.56 20.84
CA SER A 208 -17.92 -8.28 22.22
C SER A 208 -18.12 -9.64 22.89
N PRO A 209 -17.45 -9.95 24.02
CA PRO A 209 -17.87 -11.08 24.82
C PRO A 209 -19.28 -10.74 25.27
N ALA A 210 -20.27 -11.45 24.74
CA ALA A 210 -21.67 -11.26 25.08
C ALA A 210 -21.83 -11.24 26.62
N PRO A 211 -22.85 -10.55 27.16
CA PRO A 211 -24.16 -11.19 27.12
C PRO A 211 -25.31 -10.20 26.93
N ARG A 212 -26.38 -10.63 26.23
CA ARG A 212 -27.69 -10.86 26.83
C ARG A 212 -28.75 -11.14 25.76
N ARG A 213 -29.56 -12.14 26.09
CA ARG A 213 -30.90 -12.39 25.58
C ARG A 213 -31.69 -11.09 25.53
N CYS A 214 -32.39 -10.87 24.43
CA CYS A 214 -33.72 -10.27 24.45
C CYS A 214 -34.62 -11.17 23.59
N SER A 215 -35.74 -11.51 24.21
CA SER A 215 -36.92 -12.26 23.75
C SER A 215 -37.37 -11.97 22.33
#